data_AF-A0A954C9K8-F1
#
_entry.id   AF-A0A954C9K8-F1
#
_cell.length_a   1.000
_cell.length_b   1.000
_cell.length_c   1.000
_cell.angle_alpha   90.00
_cell.angle_beta   90.00
_cell.angle_gamma   90.00
#
_symmetry.space_group_name_H-M   'P 1'
#
loop_
_entity.id
_entity.type
_entity.pdbx_description
1 polymer ?
#
loop_
_entity_poly.entity_id
_entity_poly.type
_entity_poly.pdbx_seq_one_letter_code
_entity_poly.pdbx_strand_id
1 'polypeptide(L)'
;MRILTTVAVASLCLGAMPAHAFLIDDFDTGTGFNVAPSDPGPTNVPAVTAIGGSRTMAIDPASANGTTLEVTTGGTLDHGQTTAGGGSSSVTWDANGAGLGGLDLTDGGLATLVRVSVLGIDVGHVDLALEVTDTGAMTSSLALTGLNVGTFDFDFASFVGSADLTATDKIVLTIAAGTNSDVSLDLVETDQLRPPVSEPGILALAGAGLVGLAVARRRV
;
A
#
# COMPACT_ATOMS: atom_id res chain seq x y z
N MET A 1 25.89 -58.84 21.62
CA MET A 1 24.89 -58.36 20.64
C MET A 1 24.65 -56.89 20.93
N ARG A 2 25.25 -55.97 20.16
CA ARG A 2 25.19 -54.52 20.40
C ARG A 2 24.06 -53.94 19.54
N ILE A 3 23.08 -53.34 20.20
CA ILE A 3 21.94 -52.67 19.55
C ILE A 3 22.40 -51.24 19.22
N LEU A 4 22.49 -50.92 17.92
CA LEU A 4 22.67 -49.54 17.45
C LEU A 4 21.31 -48.85 17.45
N THR A 5 21.18 -47.75 18.19
CA THR A 5 19.98 -46.90 18.18
C THR A 5 20.19 -45.78 17.18
N THR A 6 19.45 -45.80 16.07
CA THR A 6 19.48 -44.74 15.04
C THR A 6 18.50 -43.64 15.45
N VAL A 7 18.99 -42.44 15.75
CA VAL A 7 18.16 -41.26 15.97
C VAL A 7 17.92 -40.58 14.62
N ALA A 8 16.70 -40.66 14.11
CA ALA A 8 16.28 -39.90 12.94
C ALA A 8 15.84 -38.50 13.41
N VAL A 9 16.59 -37.47 13.02
CA VAL A 9 16.20 -36.07 13.21
C VAL A 9 15.32 -35.68 12.02
N ALA A 10 14.01 -35.63 12.24
CA ALA A 10 13.07 -35.06 11.28
C ALA A 10 13.10 -33.52 11.42
N SER A 11 13.86 -32.84 10.56
CA SER A 11 13.73 -31.38 10.41
C SER A 11 12.40 -31.08 9.72
N LEU A 12 11.41 -30.60 10.49
CA LEU A 12 10.26 -29.89 9.94
C LEU A 12 10.78 -28.57 9.36
N CYS A 13 10.93 -28.51 8.04
CA CYS A 13 11.03 -27.24 7.33
C CYS A 13 9.64 -26.58 7.34
N LEU A 14 9.34 -25.84 8.41
CA LEU A 14 8.27 -24.84 8.39
C LEU A 14 8.71 -23.74 7.42
N GLY A 15 8.36 -23.90 6.15
CA GLY A 15 8.57 -22.86 5.14
C GLY A 15 7.70 -21.67 5.50
N ALA A 16 8.33 -20.53 5.80
CA ALA A 16 7.63 -19.26 5.86
C ALA A 16 7.05 -19.00 4.46
N MET A 17 5.73 -18.96 4.36
CA MET A 17 5.11 -18.44 3.14
C MET A 17 5.35 -16.92 3.13
N PRO A 18 5.80 -16.36 2.00
CA PRO A 18 5.93 -14.91 1.91
C PRO A 18 4.54 -14.29 2.05
N ALA A 19 4.39 -13.32 2.95
CA ALA A 19 3.24 -12.43 2.92
C ALA A 19 3.11 -11.83 1.53
N HIS A 20 1.92 -11.85 0.95
CA HIS A 20 1.67 -11.24 -0.34
C HIS A 20 1.14 -9.83 -0.09
N ALA A 21 1.76 -8.83 -0.70
CA ALA A 21 1.25 -7.46 -0.69
C ALA A 21 -0.20 -7.46 -1.20
N PHE A 22 -1.13 -6.83 -0.49
CA PHE A 22 -2.49 -6.68 -0.97
C PHE A 22 -2.58 -5.39 -1.79
N LEU A 23 -2.90 -5.50 -3.08
CA LEU A 23 -3.10 -4.34 -3.95
C LEU A 23 -4.37 -3.58 -3.56
N ILE A 24 -4.24 -2.31 -3.18
CA ILE A 24 -5.38 -1.43 -2.94
C ILE A 24 -5.80 -0.80 -4.27
N ASP A 25 -4.88 -0.13 -4.97
CA ASP A 25 -5.10 0.41 -6.32
C ASP A 25 -3.76 0.64 -7.02
N ASP A 26 -3.67 0.25 -8.29
CA ASP A 26 -2.58 0.61 -9.23
C ASP A 26 -3.02 1.73 -10.20
N PHE A 27 -4.22 2.25 -9.96
CA PHE A 27 -4.91 3.24 -10.77
C PHE A 27 -5.17 2.83 -12.23
N ASP A 28 -4.86 1.60 -12.65
CA ASP A 28 -5.14 1.14 -14.01
C ASP A 28 -6.64 0.89 -14.20
N THR A 29 -7.24 1.65 -15.12
CA THR A 29 -8.63 1.50 -15.54
C THR A 29 -8.75 1.01 -16.97
N GLY A 30 -7.64 0.85 -17.69
CA GLY A 30 -7.59 0.64 -19.14
C GLY A 30 -8.06 1.85 -19.98
N THR A 31 -8.80 2.78 -19.37
CA THR A 31 -9.30 4.02 -19.98
C THR A 31 -9.23 5.15 -18.96
N GLY A 32 -8.60 6.28 -19.29
CA GLY A 32 -8.53 7.42 -18.38
C GLY A 32 -9.92 7.96 -17.98
N PHE A 33 -10.00 8.56 -16.79
CA PHE A 33 -11.21 9.15 -16.23
C PHE A 33 -10.87 10.43 -15.47
N ASN A 34 -11.68 11.49 -15.59
CA ASN A 34 -11.41 12.78 -14.96
C ASN A 34 -12.64 13.29 -14.19
N VAL A 35 -12.41 13.73 -12.96
CA VAL A 35 -13.33 14.54 -12.16
C VAL A 35 -12.92 16.01 -12.29
N ALA A 36 -13.80 16.79 -12.90
CA ALA A 36 -13.57 18.20 -13.18
C ALA A 36 -14.38 19.10 -12.24
N PRO A 37 -13.98 20.37 -12.03
CA PRO A 37 -14.74 21.32 -11.21
C PRO A 37 -16.21 21.51 -11.60
N SER A 38 -16.53 21.31 -12.88
CA SER A 38 -17.91 21.38 -13.38
C SER A 38 -18.79 20.18 -12.98
N ASP A 39 -18.16 19.08 -12.57
CA ASP A 39 -18.79 17.85 -12.11
C ASP A 39 -17.93 17.24 -11.00
N PRO A 40 -17.99 17.79 -9.76
CA PRO A 40 -17.05 17.46 -8.70
C PRO A 40 -17.22 16.05 -8.11
N GLY A 41 -18.17 15.26 -8.61
CA GLY A 41 -18.52 13.95 -8.07
C GLY A 41 -19.43 14.03 -6.83
N PRO A 42 -19.59 12.91 -6.09
CA PRO A 42 -18.88 11.65 -6.26
C PRO A 42 -19.25 10.90 -7.55
N THR A 43 -18.25 10.34 -8.21
CA THR A 43 -18.44 9.50 -9.41
C THR A 43 -17.77 8.16 -9.23
N ASN A 44 -18.54 7.08 -9.38
CA ASN A 44 -18.02 5.72 -9.32
C ASN A 44 -17.43 5.29 -10.68
N VAL A 45 -16.19 4.82 -10.64
CA VAL A 45 -15.40 4.41 -11.81
C VAL A 45 -15.04 2.93 -11.66
N PRO A 46 -15.44 2.06 -12.59
CA PRO A 46 -14.99 0.66 -12.59
C PRO A 46 -13.46 0.58 -12.69
N ALA A 47 -12.86 -0.25 -11.84
CA ALA A 47 -11.41 -0.44 -11.77
C ALA A 47 -11.14 -1.89 -11.33
N VAL A 48 -10.88 -2.77 -12.28
CA VAL A 48 -10.85 -4.24 -12.04
C VAL A 48 -9.71 -4.65 -11.11
N THR A 49 -8.60 -3.92 -11.14
CA THR A 49 -7.42 -4.13 -10.29
C THR A 49 -7.55 -3.49 -8.92
N ALA A 50 -8.42 -2.49 -8.76
CA ALA A 50 -8.67 -1.84 -7.48
C ALA A 50 -9.44 -2.78 -6.53
N ILE A 51 -9.13 -2.66 -5.24
CA ILE A 51 -9.85 -3.33 -4.16
C ILE A 51 -11.36 -3.00 -4.24
N GLY A 52 -12.20 -4.03 -4.16
CA GLY A 52 -13.65 -3.88 -4.35
C GLY A 52 -14.10 -3.65 -5.80
N GLY A 53 -13.19 -3.65 -6.78
CA GLY A 53 -13.49 -3.62 -8.23
C GLY A 53 -13.94 -2.26 -8.78
N SER A 54 -13.89 -1.20 -7.96
CA SER A 54 -14.24 0.16 -8.36
C SER A 54 -13.64 1.18 -7.40
N ARG A 55 -13.59 2.44 -7.85
CA ARG A 55 -13.22 3.59 -7.04
C ARG A 55 -14.28 4.68 -7.18
N THR A 56 -14.65 5.30 -6.07
CA THR A 56 -15.47 6.52 -6.08
C THR A 56 -14.57 7.73 -5.94
N MET A 57 -14.58 8.60 -6.95
CA MET A 57 -13.73 9.77 -7.03
C MET A 57 -14.55 11.04 -6.83
N ALA A 58 -14.03 11.99 -6.05
CA ALA A 58 -14.65 13.30 -5.85
C ALA A 58 -13.58 14.37 -5.65
N ILE A 59 -13.97 15.62 -5.89
CA ILE A 59 -13.20 16.81 -5.55
C ILE A 59 -14.07 17.77 -4.73
N ASP A 60 -13.44 18.49 -3.82
CA ASP A 60 -14.02 19.63 -3.11
C ASP A 60 -13.21 20.88 -3.50
N PRO A 61 -13.58 21.53 -4.62
CA PRO A 61 -12.79 22.61 -5.17
C PRO A 61 -13.02 23.89 -4.36
N ALA A 62 -11.95 24.50 -3.83
CA ALA A 62 -12.03 25.79 -3.14
C ALA A 62 -12.48 26.95 -4.06
N SER A 63 -12.34 26.77 -5.39
CA SER A 63 -12.81 27.71 -6.41
C SER A 63 -13.29 26.96 -7.65
N ALA A 64 -14.19 27.58 -8.43
CA ALA A 64 -14.93 26.91 -9.51
C ALA A 64 -14.07 26.28 -10.63
N ASN A 65 -12.78 26.55 -10.69
CA ASN A 65 -11.84 25.94 -11.66
C ASN A 65 -10.50 25.57 -11.00
N GLY A 66 -10.51 25.32 -9.69
CA GLY A 66 -9.30 25.21 -8.88
C GLY A 66 -8.61 23.85 -8.93
N THR A 67 -9.40 22.77 -9.00
CA THR A 67 -8.96 21.42 -8.63
C THR A 67 -9.40 20.39 -9.67
N THR A 68 -8.52 19.50 -10.10
CA THR A 68 -8.85 18.36 -10.95
C THR A 68 -8.36 17.07 -10.32
N LEU A 69 -9.05 15.97 -10.59
CA LEU A 69 -8.59 14.63 -10.21
C LEU A 69 -8.77 13.70 -11.41
N GLU A 70 -7.67 13.19 -11.93
CA GLU A 70 -7.64 12.33 -13.10
C GLU A 70 -7.01 10.98 -12.77
N VAL A 71 -7.56 9.93 -13.34
CA VAL A 71 -6.86 8.67 -13.53
C VAL A 71 -6.44 8.62 -14.98
N THR A 72 -5.14 8.47 -15.24
CA THR A 72 -4.65 8.42 -16.62
C THR A 72 -4.83 7.03 -17.22
N THR A 73 -4.83 6.95 -18.55
CA THR A 73 -4.82 5.66 -19.27
C THR A 73 -3.56 4.83 -18.99
N GLY A 74 -2.52 5.44 -18.40
CA GLY A 74 -1.26 4.77 -18.06
C GLY A 74 -1.21 4.16 -16.66
N GLY A 75 -2.27 4.30 -15.85
CA GLY A 75 -2.29 3.80 -14.47
C GLY A 75 -1.63 4.77 -13.49
N THR A 76 -2.09 6.02 -13.47
CA THR A 76 -1.68 6.99 -12.44
C THR A 76 -2.88 7.77 -11.95
N LEU A 77 -2.86 8.19 -10.69
CA LEU A 77 -3.80 9.17 -10.13
C LEU A 77 -3.13 10.54 -10.06
N ASP A 78 -3.64 11.49 -10.83
CA ASP A 78 -3.14 12.84 -10.92
C ASP A 78 -4.12 13.80 -10.25
N HIS A 79 -3.64 14.50 -9.23
CA HIS A 79 -4.33 15.64 -8.62
C HIS A 79 -3.66 16.92 -9.11
N GLY A 80 -4.48 17.86 -9.60
CA GLY A 80 -4.00 19.14 -10.12
C GLY A 80 -4.65 20.33 -9.43
N GLN A 81 -3.87 21.39 -9.19
CA GLN A 81 -4.34 22.66 -8.63
C GLN A 81 -3.85 23.87 -9.43
N THR A 82 -4.77 24.79 -9.71
CA THR A 82 -4.42 26.07 -10.35
C THR A 82 -3.94 27.12 -9.32
N THR A 83 -3.51 28.28 -9.82
CA THR A 83 -3.06 29.43 -9.01
C THR A 83 -4.14 30.02 -8.10
N ALA A 84 -5.42 29.80 -8.43
CA ALA A 84 -6.57 30.22 -7.63
C ALA A 84 -7.20 29.05 -6.85
N GLY A 85 -6.51 27.91 -6.78
CA GLY A 85 -6.96 26.67 -6.14
C GLY A 85 -6.73 26.61 -4.63
N GLY A 86 -6.58 25.39 -4.12
CA GLY A 86 -6.55 25.06 -2.69
C GLY A 86 -7.64 24.07 -2.26
N GLY A 87 -8.23 23.33 -3.21
CA GLY A 87 -9.24 22.31 -2.92
C GLY A 87 -8.63 20.97 -2.52
N SER A 88 -9.50 20.00 -2.20
CA SER A 88 -9.10 18.62 -1.94
C SER A 88 -9.72 17.65 -2.92
N SER A 89 -9.15 16.46 -3.02
CA SER A 89 -9.74 15.34 -3.76
C SER A 89 -9.77 14.09 -2.89
N SER A 90 -10.68 13.17 -3.21
CA SER A 90 -10.79 11.90 -2.52
C SER A 90 -10.98 10.74 -3.49
N VAL A 91 -10.34 9.61 -3.18
CA VAL A 91 -10.60 8.31 -3.80
C VAL A 91 -11.08 7.35 -2.72
N THR A 92 -12.28 6.80 -2.91
CA THR A 92 -12.90 5.87 -1.96
C THR A 92 -12.99 4.48 -2.58
N TRP A 93 -12.57 3.47 -1.82
CA TRP A 93 -12.74 2.06 -2.15
C TRP A 93 -13.68 1.41 -1.15
N ASP A 94 -14.90 1.12 -1.59
CA ASP A 94 -15.99 0.53 -0.79
C ASP A 94 -16.91 -0.37 -1.63
N ALA A 95 -16.41 -0.90 -2.74
CA ALA A 95 -17.18 -1.68 -3.71
C ALA A 95 -18.50 -0.97 -4.16
N ASN A 96 -18.40 0.32 -4.48
CA ASN A 96 -19.53 1.18 -4.87
C ASN A 96 -20.62 1.23 -3.80
N GLY A 97 -20.22 1.47 -2.55
CA GLY A 97 -21.07 1.56 -1.37
C GLY A 97 -21.58 0.24 -0.81
N ALA A 98 -21.17 -0.91 -1.37
CA ALA A 98 -21.54 -2.23 -0.84
C ALA A 98 -20.70 -2.65 0.38
N GLY A 99 -19.58 -1.97 0.61
CA GLY A 99 -18.58 -2.34 1.59
C GLY A 99 -17.60 -3.39 1.08
N LEU A 100 -16.39 -3.39 1.63
CA LEU A 100 -15.33 -4.38 1.34
C LEU A 100 -15.56 -5.73 2.02
N GLY A 101 -16.65 -5.87 2.78
CA GLY A 101 -17.11 -7.15 3.32
C GLY A 101 -16.27 -7.69 4.48
N GLY A 102 -15.58 -6.82 5.22
CA GLY A 102 -14.72 -7.22 6.33
C GLY A 102 -13.38 -7.76 5.85
N LEU A 103 -12.79 -7.12 4.84
CA LEU A 103 -11.49 -7.50 4.31
C LEU A 103 -10.40 -7.29 5.38
N ASP A 104 -9.52 -8.27 5.52
CA ASP A 104 -8.36 -8.18 6.41
C ASP A 104 -7.18 -7.51 5.68
N LEU A 105 -6.93 -6.22 5.96
CA LEU A 105 -5.78 -5.49 5.41
C LEU A 105 -4.45 -5.95 5.99
N THR A 106 -4.48 -6.65 7.11
CA THR A 106 -3.28 -7.19 7.76
C THR A 106 -2.88 -8.54 7.22
N ASP A 107 -3.71 -9.19 6.39
CA ASP A 107 -3.49 -10.54 5.86
C ASP A 107 -3.13 -11.54 6.99
N GLY A 108 -3.95 -11.58 8.05
CA GLY A 108 -3.70 -12.39 9.24
C GLY A 108 -2.49 -11.94 10.07
N GLY A 109 -2.14 -10.66 10.00
CA GLY A 109 -0.99 -10.06 10.67
C GLY A 109 0.33 -10.17 9.89
N LEU A 110 0.28 -10.59 8.63
CA LEU A 110 1.45 -10.69 7.75
C LEU A 110 1.81 -9.34 7.10
N ALA A 111 0.82 -8.56 6.66
CA ALA A 111 1.00 -7.19 6.22
C ALA A 111 1.02 -6.27 7.44
N THR A 112 2.01 -5.39 7.50
CA THR A 112 2.26 -4.51 8.66
C THR A 112 2.31 -3.04 8.29
N LEU A 113 2.27 -2.70 7.00
CA LEU A 113 2.38 -1.33 6.52
C LEU A 113 1.51 -1.09 5.28
N VAL A 114 1.20 0.18 5.05
CA VAL A 114 0.70 0.69 3.77
C VAL A 114 1.87 1.29 3.00
N ARG A 115 1.97 0.97 1.72
CA ARG A 115 2.91 1.58 0.79
C ARG A 115 2.18 2.50 -0.18
N VAL A 116 2.77 3.67 -0.42
CA VAL A 116 2.34 4.62 -1.44
C VAL A 116 3.51 4.97 -2.36
N SER A 117 3.29 4.93 -3.67
CA SER A 117 4.25 5.34 -4.70
C SER A 117 3.86 6.68 -5.29
N VAL A 118 4.72 7.69 -5.11
CA VAL A 118 4.56 9.06 -5.60
C VAL A 118 5.50 9.27 -6.78
N LEU A 119 4.94 9.54 -7.97
CA LEU A 119 5.70 9.78 -9.20
C LEU A 119 6.13 11.24 -9.34
N GLY A 120 5.30 12.15 -8.86
CA GLY A 120 5.48 13.58 -9.02
C GLY A 120 4.84 14.33 -7.87
N ILE A 121 5.52 15.35 -7.37
CA ILE A 121 4.97 16.31 -6.43
C ILE A 121 5.61 17.66 -6.72
N ASP A 122 4.78 18.67 -6.84
CA ASP A 122 5.22 20.01 -7.17
C ASP A 122 5.78 20.74 -5.94
N VAL A 123 6.39 21.91 -6.13
CA VAL A 123 7.06 22.69 -5.06
C VAL A 123 6.07 23.17 -3.96
N GLY A 124 4.78 23.00 -4.18
CA GLY A 124 3.74 23.33 -3.21
C GLY A 124 3.60 22.31 -2.07
N HIS A 125 2.60 22.54 -1.23
CA HIS A 125 2.31 21.68 -0.10
C HIS A 125 1.18 20.72 -0.48
N VAL A 126 1.46 19.42 -0.43
CA VAL A 126 0.47 18.37 -0.60
C VAL A 126 0.46 17.53 0.67
N ASP A 127 -0.71 17.43 1.29
CA ASP A 127 -1.01 16.54 2.38
C ASP A 127 -1.84 15.38 1.86
N LEU A 128 -1.39 14.17 2.17
CA LEU A 128 -2.09 12.94 1.87
C LEU A 128 -2.54 12.31 3.19
N ALA A 129 -3.75 11.77 3.21
CA ALA A 129 -4.28 11.05 4.37
C ALA A 129 -5.04 9.82 3.92
N LEU A 130 -4.88 8.72 4.63
CA LEU A 130 -5.62 7.49 4.42
C LEU A 130 -6.55 7.26 5.62
N GLU A 131 -7.84 7.13 5.38
CA GLU A 131 -8.83 6.74 6.37
C GLU A 131 -9.32 5.32 6.09
N VAL A 132 -9.44 4.52 7.14
CA VAL A 132 -10.03 3.18 7.10
C VAL A 132 -11.23 3.15 8.02
N THR A 133 -12.36 2.66 7.52
CA THR A 133 -13.56 2.35 8.30
C THR A 133 -13.73 0.84 8.36
N ASP A 134 -13.95 0.29 9.54
CA ASP A 134 -14.26 -1.13 9.72
C ASP A 134 -15.77 -1.43 9.57
N THR A 135 -16.12 -2.70 9.54
CA THR A 135 -17.52 -3.16 9.47
C THR A 135 -18.37 -2.79 10.70
N GLY A 136 -17.73 -2.37 11.79
CA GLY A 136 -18.37 -1.79 12.99
C GLY A 136 -18.58 -0.28 12.91
N ALA A 137 -18.27 0.35 11.77
CA ALA A 137 -18.29 1.79 11.53
C ALA A 137 -17.32 2.61 12.41
N MET A 138 -16.29 1.98 12.98
CA MET A 138 -15.19 2.68 13.62
C MET A 138 -14.20 3.15 12.56
N THR A 139 -13.58 4.31 12.79
CA THR A 139 -12.61 4.89 11.85
C THR A 139 -11.22 5.00 12.47
N SER A 140 -10.22 4.87 11.61
CA SER A 140 -8.81 5.18 11.89
C SER A 140 -8.22 5.95 10.72
N SER A 141 -7.43 6.97 11.02
CA SER A 141 -6.77 7.81 10.01
C SER A 141 -5.26 7.77 10.14
N LEU A 142 -4.56 7.82 9.01
CA LEU A 142 -3.12 7.92 8.90
C LEU A 142 -2.77 9.13 8.05
N ALA A 143 -2.02 10.08 8.63
CA ALA A 143 -1.45 11.19 7.88
C ALA A 143 -0.15 10.74 7.19
N LEU A 144 -0.06 10.96 5.88
CA LEU A 144 1.07 10.59 5.04
C LEU A 144 1.95 11.84 4.86
N THR A 145 2.73 12.14 5.90
CA THR A 145 3.56 13.36 5.95
C THR A 145 4.96 13.13 5.39
N GLY A 146 5.63 14.22 4.95
CA GLY A 146 7.04 14.17 4.55
C GLY A 146 7.27 13.53 3.18
N LEU A 147 6.26 13.56 2.33
CA LEU A 147 6.31 12.95 1.01
C LEU A 147 7.21 13.75 0.05
N ASN A 148 7.92 13.00 -0.78
CA ASN A 148 8.63 13.47 -1.97
C ASN A 148 8.39 12.48 -3.11
N VAL A 149 9.08 12.62 -4.24
CA VAL A 149 9.03 11.58 -5.29
C VAL A 149 9.71 10.31 -4.77
N GLY A 150 9.03 9.16 -4.88
CA GLY A 150 9.52 7.87 -4.42
C GLY A 150 8.45 6.98 -3.82
N THR A 151 8.87 5.96 -3.07
CA THR A 151 8.00 4.99 -2.41
C THR A 151 8.10 5.16 -0.90
N PHE A 152 6.96 5.21 -0.22
CA PHE A 152 6.86 5.48 1.21
C PHE A 152 6.06 4.39 1.89
N ASP A 153 6.64 3.85 2.96
CA ASP A 153 6.04 2.79 3.77
C ASP A 153 5.61 3.38 5.12
N PHE A 154 4.35 3.15 5.51
CA PHE A 154 3.75 3.66 6.74
C PHE A 154 3.18 2.50 7.56
N ASP A 155 3.68 2.33 8.78
CA ASP A 155 3.26 1.25 9.68
C ASP A 155 1.78 1.39 10.06
N PHE A 156 1.04 0.27 10.06
CA PHE A 156 -0.33 0.22 10.56
C PHE A 156 -0.46 0.72 12.01
N ALA A 157 0.59 0.56 12.83
CA ALA A 157 0.64 1.10 14.18
C ALA A 157 0.60 2.65 14.24
N SER A 158 0.82 3.33 13.12
CA SER A 158 0.75 4.80 13.03
C SER A 158 -0.67 5.33 12.79
N PHE A 159 -1.64 4.45 12.55
CA PHE A 159 -3.04 4.86 12.45
C PHE A 159 -3.54 5.37 13.80
N VAL A 160 -4.27 6.48 13.75
CA VAL A 160 -4.93 7.08 14.91
C VAL A 160 -6.43 6.83 14.79
N GLY A 161 -7.00 6.14 15.79
CA GLY A 161 -8.42 5.80 15.82
C GLY A 161 -8.67 4.45 16.47
N SER A 162 -9.78 3.81 16.13
CA SER A 162 -10.20 2.53 16.70
C SER A 162 -10.78 1.54 15.68
N ALA A 163 -10.59 1.77 14.38
CA ALA A 163 -10.97 0.80 13.36
C ALA A 163 -10.18 -0.50 13.49
N ASP A 164 -10.87 -1.63 13.36
CA ASP A 164 -10.28 -2.95 13.19
C ASP A 164 -9.85 -3.17 11.74
N LEU A 165 -8.54 -3.07 11.47
CA LEU A 165 -7.97 -3.27 10.14
C LEU A 165 -8.12 -4.71 9.63
N THR A 166 -8.48 -5.67 10.48
CA THR A 166 -8.76 -7.06 10.09
C THR A 166 -10.18 -7.27 9.55
N ALA A 167 -11.04 -6.26 9.67
CA ALA A 167 -12.44 -6.30 9.24
C ALA A 167 -12.83 -5.00 8.53
N THR A 168 -12.04 -4.61 7.54
CA THR A 168 -12.19 -3.34 6.80
C THR A 168 -13.42 -3.35 5.91
N ASP A 169 -14.16 -2.24 5.93
CA ASP A 169 -15.34 -2.00 5.11
C ASP A 169 -15.13 -0.92 4.04
N LYS A 170 -14.32 0.11 4.34
CA LYS A 170 -14.07 1.22 3.43
C LYS A 170 -12.68 1.80 3.64
N ILE A 171 -12.05 2.21 2.55
CA ILE A 171 -10.78 2.95 2.55
C ILE A 171 -10.98 4.26 1.79
N VAL A 172 -10.47 5.37 2.31
CA VAL A 172 -10.54 6.69 1.68
C VAL A 172 -9.15 7.31 1.65
N LEU A 173 -8.61 7.54 0.45
CA LEU A 173 -7.45 8.40 0.25
C LEU A 173 -7.94 9.83 0.05
N THR A 174 -7.44 10.76 0.86
CA THR A 174 -7.68 12.20 0.71
C THR A 174 -6.38 12.88 0.31
N ILE A 175 -6.48 13.76 -0.69
CA ILE A 175 -5.41 14.62 -1.18
C ILE A 175 -5.84 16.06 -0.90
N ALA A 176 -5.13 16.74 -0.02
CA ALA A 176 -5.31 18.16 0.22
C ALA A 176 -4.06 18.89 -0.30
N ALA A 177 -4.23 19.82 -1.23
CA ALA A 177 -3.10 20.47 -1.87
C ALA A 177 -3.29 21.98 -1.87
N GLY A 178 -2.18 22.71 -1.69
CA GLY A 178 -2.16 24.16 -1.82
C GLY A 178 -2.39 24.63 -3.25
N THR A 179 -2.36 25.95 -3.46
CA THR A 179 -2.34 26.52 -4.81
C THR A 179 -1.09 26.07 -5.57
N ASN A 180 -1.21 25.77 -6.87
CA ASN A 180 -0.10 25.29 -7.73
C ASN A 180 0.63 24.08 -7.16
N SER A 181 -0.12 23.17 -6.54
CA SER A 181 0.41 21.96 -5.93
C SER A 181 -0.24 20.77 -6.63
N ASP A 182 0.52 20.12 -7.50
CA ASP A 182 0.09 18.91 -8.18
C ASP A 182 0.77 17.69 -7.53
N VAL A 183 0.11 16.54 -7.59
CA VAL A 183 0.67 15.24 -7.17
C VAL A 183 0.21 14.14 -8.09
N SER A 184 1.14 13.23 -8.42
CA SER A 184 0.87 12.02 -9.21
C SER A 184 1.22 10.79 -8.39
N LEU A 185 0.27 9.88 -8.23
CA LEU A 185 0.43 8.61 -7.54
C LEU A 185 0.37 7.45 -8.55
N ASP A 186 1.13 6.40 -8.26
CA ASP A 186 1.22 5.19 -9.09
C ASP A 186 0.56 4.00 -8.40
N LEU A 187 0.83 3.82 -7.10
CA LEU A 187 0.46 2.61 -6.39
C LEU A 187 0.07 2.92 -4.95
N VAL A 188 -0.99 2.25 -4.49
CA VAL A 188 -1.33 2.08 -3.09
C VAL A 188 -1.49 0.59 -2.82
N GLU A 189 -0.74 0.05 -1.85
CA GLU A 189 -0.80 -1.37 -1.48
C GLU A 189 -0.53 -1.56 0.01
N THR A 190 -0.83 -2.74 0.55
CA THR A 190 -0.26 -3.19 1.82
C THR A 190 1.03 -3.97 1.56
N ASP A 191 1.99 -3.91 2.48
CA ASP A 191 3.18 -4.76 2.43
C ASP A 191 3.58 -5.18 3.86
N GLN A 192 4.59 -6.03 3.95
CA GLN A 192 5.28 -6.35 5.19
C GLN A 192 6.55 -5.53 5.33
N LEU A 193 6.94 -5.21 6.57
CA LEU A 193 8.31 -4.79 6.84
C LEU A 193 9.22 -5.95 6.44
N ARG A 194 9.92 -5.82 5.32
CA ARG A 194 10.89 -6.83 4.89
C ARG A 194 11.95 -6.91 5.99
N PRO A 195 12.08 -8.04 6.70
CA PRO A 195 13.22 -8.20 7.59
C PRO A 195 14.47 -8.05 6.72
N PRO A 196 15.56 -7.46 7.25
CA PRO A 196 16.82 -7.42 6.51
C PRO A 196 17.09 -8.83 6.01
N VAL A 197 17.19 -8.97 4.68
CA VAL A 197 17.32 -10.26 4.01
C VAL A 197 18.49 -10.96 4.68
N SER A 198 18.19 -11.95 5.51
CA SER A 198 19.22 -12.71 6.19
C SER A 198 20.03 -13.35 5.09
N GLU A 199 21.32 -13.02 5.04
CA GLU A 199 22.24 -13.51 4.02
C GLU A 199 21.95 -15.00 3.77
N PRO A 200 21.65 -15.38 2.51
CA PRO A 200 21.22 -16.73 2.21
C PRO A 200 22.15 -17.71 2.89
N GLY A 201 21.60 -18.67 3.64
CA GLY A 201 22.39 -19.64 4.42
C GLY A 201 23.43 -20.41 3.60
N ILE A 202 23.38 -20.31 2.27
CA ILE A 202 24.45 -20.66 1.32
C ILE A 202 25.80 -20.00 1.67
N LEU A 203 25.86 -18.78 2.19
CA LEU A 203 27.11 -18.17 2.67
C LEU A 203 27.62 -18.86 3.94
N ALA A 204 26.71 -19.18 4.86
CA ALA A 204 27.05 -19.99 6.03
C ALA A 204 27.44 -21.44 5.63
N LEU A 205 26.79 -22.02 4.62
CA LEU A 205 27.08 -23.36 4.10
C LEU A 205 28.39 -23.39 3.31
N ALA A 206 28.66 -22.37 2.51
CA ALA A 206 29.92 -22.18 1.80
C ALA A 206 31.07 -21.98 2.81
N GLY A 207 30.85 -21.18 3.85
CA GLY A 207 31.77 -21.03 4.97
C GLY A 207 32.04 -22.36 5.69
N ALA A 208 30.99 -23.10 6.07
CA ALA A 208 31.12 -24.39 6.71
C ALA A 208 31.80 -25.44 5.81
N GLY A 209 31.50 -25.43 4.50
CA GLY A 209 32.13 -26.30 3.50
C GLY A 209 33.62 -26.03 3.36
N LEU A 210 34.04 -24.75 3.35
CA LEU A 210 35.44 -24.37 3.32
C LEU A 210 36.19 -24.78 4.59
N VAL A 211 35.57 -24.60 5.77
CA VAL A 211 36.14 -25.09 7.04
C VAL A 211 36.27 -26.62 7.02
N GLY A 212 35.27 -27.33 6.51
CA GLY A 212 35.32 -28.79 6.32
C GLY A 212 36.47 -29.23 5.43
N LEU A 213 36.67 -28.57 4.28
CA LEU A 213 37.79 -28.84 3.36
C LEU A 213 39.15 -28.52 4.00
N ALA A 214 39.27 -27.44 4.76
CA ALA A 214 40.50 -27.07 5.45
C ALA A 214 40.89 -28.09 6.54
N VAL A 215 39.91 -28.62 7.29
CA VAL A 215 40.14 -29.68 8.29
C VAL A 215 40.51 -31.00 7.62
N ALA A 216 39.85 -31.37 6.52
CA ALA A 216 40.17 -32.59 5.76
C ALA A 216 41.61 -32.59 5.22
N ARG A 217 42.13 -31.43 4.79
CA ARG A 217 43.49 -31.28 4.25
C ARG A 217 44.61 -31.48 5.29
N ARG A 218 44.35 -31.30 6.59
CA ARG A 218 45.35 -31.50 7.66
C ARG A 218 45.55 -32.97 8.08
N ARG A 219 44.73 -33.90 7.58
CA ARG A 219 44.80 -35.34 7.93
C ARG A 219 45.49 -36.20 6.88
N VAL A 220 45.97 -35.61 5.78
CA VAL A 220 46.80 -36.26 4.76
C VAL A 220 48.22 -35.74 4.92
#